data_AF-A0AAE8FP48-F1
#
_entry.id   AF-A0AAE8FP48-F1
#
_cell.length_a   1.000
_cell.length_b   1.000
_cell.length_c   1.000
_cell.angle_alpha   90.00
_cell.angle_beta   90.00
_cell.angle_gamma   90.00
#
_symmetry.space_group_name_H-M   'P 1'
#
loop_
_entity.id
_entity.type
_entity.pdbx_description
1 polymer ?
#
loop_
_entity_poly.entity_id
_entity_poly.type
_entity_poly.pdbx_seq_one_letter_code
_entity_poly.pdbx_strand_id
1 'polypeptide(L)'
;TRIGKLSFESGYPSKETTQKLYDEMDFQRASQAYLWGIPAVGLNEWRRAHYDVFGGKNGEMLTYFTFAEKLGILTPNYTTPYIATFVDLKESGPFVIEVPKGLIAGMILDNWQRVLADLGVVGPDKGQGGKYLIMPPGYGPVEA
;
A
#
# COMPACT_ATOMS: atom_id res chain seq x y z
N THR A 1 -30.82 19.74 -13.11
CA THR A 1 -29.57 19.84 -12.31
C THR A 1 -28.39 19.52 -13.22
N ARG A 2 -27.15 19.51 -12.72
CA ARG A 2 -25.96 19.16 -13.54
C ARG A 2 -25.99 17.72 -14.06
N ILE A 3 -26.74 16.84 -13.40
CA ILE A 3 -26.95 15.45 -13.79
C ILE A 3 -28.17 15.30 -14.72
N GLY A 4 -28.72 16.40 -15.24
CA GLY A 4 -29.87 16.44 -16.14
C GLY A 4 -31.21 16.73 -15.44
N LYS A 5 -32.32 16.48 -16.14
CA LYS A 5 -33.68 16.67 -15.60
C LYS A 5 -33.99 15.59 -14.55
N LEU A 6 -34.68 16.01 -13.49
CA LEU A 6 -35.28 15.14 -12.47
C LEU A 6 -36.79 15.42 -12.48
N SER A 7 -37.61 14.37 -12.50
CA SER A 7 -39.07 14.44 -12.56
C SER A 7 -39.70 13.91 -11.28
N PHE A 8 -40.77 14.57 -10.86
CA PHE A 8 -41.48 14.27 -9.62
C PHE A 8 -42.98 14.18 -9.90
N GLU A 9 -43.64 13.20 -9.28
CA GLU A 9 -45.07 12.94 -9.38
C GLU A 9 -45.65 12.95 -7.96
N SER A 10 -46.56 13.88 -7.68
CA SER A 10 -47.16 14.06 -6.34
C SER A 10 -46.12 14.22 -5.21
N GLY A 11 -44.98 14.86 -5.51
CA GLY A 11 -43.89 15.08 -4.56
C GLY A 11 -42.88 13.94 -4.44
N TYR A 12 -43.12 12.78 -5.06
CA TYR A 12 -42.18 11.66 -5.09
C TYR A 12 -41.34 11.69 -6.36
N PRO A 13 -40.05 11.28 -6.33
CA PRO A 13 -39.27 11.09 -7.55
C PRO A 13 -39.92 10.01 -8.41
N SER A 14 -39.95 10.21 -9.73
CA SER A 14 -40.34 9.15 -10.67
C SER A 14 -39.40 7.94 -10.56
N LYS A 15 -39.81 6.78 -11.07
CA LYS A 15 -38.95 5.59 -11.10
C LYS A 15 -37.64 5.85 -11.85
N GLU A 16 -37.72 6.57 -12.98
CA GLU A 16 -36.55 6.99 -13.76
C GLU A 16 -35.64 7.91 -12.95
N THR A 17 -36.20 8.90 -12.26
CA THR A 17 -35.42 9.81 -11.39
C THR A 17 -34.76 9.06 -10.25
N THR A 18 -35.46 8.10 -9.65
CA THR A 18 -34.92 7.27 -8.56
C THR A 18 -33.71 6.48 -9.04
N GLN A 19 -33.83 5.74 -10.16
CA GLN A 19 -32.72 4.99 -10.73
C GLN A 19 -31.53 5.90 -11.05
N LYS A 20 -31.81 7.02 -11.72
CA LYS A 20 -30.79 8.00 -12.09
C LYS A 20 -30.03 8.58 -10.88
N LEU A 21 -30.73 8.80 -9.76
CA LEU A 21 -30.09 9.27 -8.54
C LEU A 21 -29.21 8.19 -7.90
N TYR A 22 -29.61 6.93 -7.94
CA TYR A 22 -28.78 5.81 -7.49
C TYR A 22 -27.53 5.63 -8.37
N ASP A 23 -27.70 5.66 -9.70
CA ASP A 23 -26.58 5.56 -10.65
C ASP A 23 -25.58 6.70 -10.46
N GLU A 24 -26.08 7.93 -10.30
CA GLU A 24 -25.22 9.10 -10.04
C GLU A 24 -24.50 8.97 -8.69
N MET A 25 -25.19 8.49 -7.65
CA MET A 25 -24.60 8.29 -6.34
C MET A 25 -23.47 7.26 -6.39
N ASP A 26 -23.66 6.15 -7.11
CA ASP A 26 -22.64 5.13 -7.29
C ASP A 26 -21.47 5.64 -8.12
N PHE A 27 -21.73 6.40 -9.20
CA PHE A 27 -20.70 7.05 -10.00
C PHE A 27 -19.82 8.01 -9.18
N GLN A 28 -20.45 8.87 -8.37
CA GLN A 28 -19.72 9.81 -7.51
C GLN A 28 -18.88 9.06 -6.47
N ARG A 29 -19.45 8.04 -5.83
CA ARG A 29 -18.74 7.22 -4.83
C ARG A 29 -17.57 6.46 -5.45
N ALA A 30 -17.75 5.86 -6.62
CA ALA A 30 -16.67 5.18 -7.34
C ALA A 30 -15.53 6.15 -7.70
N SER A 31 -15.88 7.35 -8.17
CA SER A 31 -14.89 8.39 -8.50
C SER A 31 -14.07 8.82 -7.28
N GLN A 32 -14.71 8.98 -6.12
CA GLN A 32 -14.01 9.30 -4.87
C GLN A 32 -13.19 8.13 -4.34
N ALA A 33 -13.72 6.90 -4.42
CA ALA A 33 -13.03 5.69 -4.02
C ALA A 33 -11.75 5.45 -4.85
N TYR A 34 -11.79 5.78 -6.15
CA TYR A 34 -10.60 5.74 -7.01
C TYR A 34 -9.47 6.61 -6.45
N LEU A 35 -9.76 7.88 -6.15
CA LEU A 35 -8.77 8.82 -5.61
C LEU A 35 -8.26 8.37 -4.24
N TRP A 36 -9.16 7.94 -3.36
CA TRP A 36 -8.82 7.39 -2.06
C TRP A 36 -7.92 6.16 -2.17
N GLY A 37 -8.15 5.32 -3.17
CA GLY A 37 -7.45 4.07 -3.40
C GLY A 37 -6.03 4.18 -3.97
N ILE A 38 -5.63 5.34 -4.49
CA ILE A 38 -4.35 5.50 -5.24
C ILE A 38 -3.14 4.89 -4.51
N PRO A 39 -2.87 5.20 -3.22
CA PRO A 39 -1.67 4.69 -2.57
C PRO A 39 -1.68 3.17 -2.39
N ALA A 40 -2.82 2.60 -1.98
CA ALA A 40 -2.93 1.16 -1.77
C ALA A 40 -2.90 0.37 -3.07
N VAL A 41 -3.55 0.86 -4.13
CA VAL A 41 -3.54 0.18 -5.43
C VAL A 41 -2.11 0.16 -5.96
N GLY A 42 -1.39 1.28 -5.95
CA GLY A 42 0.01 1.32 -6.39
C GLY A 42 0.91 0.34 -5.64
N LEU A 43 0.78 0.28 -4.31
CA LEU A 43 1.56 -0.66 -3.49
C LEU A 43 1.16 -2.12 -3.74
N ASN A 44 -0.14 -2.40 -3.91
CA ASN A 44 -0.62 -3.76 -4.16
C ASN A 44 -0.24 -4.28 -5.54
N GLU A 45 -0.19 -3.44 -6.57
CA GLU A 45 0.29 -3.85 -7.88
C GLU A 45 1.79 -4.15 -7.86
N TRP A 46 2.59 -3.40 -7.10
CA TRP A 46 3.99 -3.79 -6.87
C TRP A 46 4.10 -5.10 -6.09
N ARG A 47 3.30 -5.29 -5.04
CA ARG A 47 3.24 -6.58 -4.32
C ARG A 47 2.88 -7.75 -5.24
N ARG A 48 1.90 -7.57 -6.13
CA ARG A 48 1.53 -8.59 -7.13
C ARG A 48 2.70 -8.92 -8.04
N ALA A 49 3.37 -7.91 -8.60
CA ALA A 49 4.56 -8.14 -9.42
C ALA A 49 5.69 -8.84 -8.64
N HIS A 50 5.89 -8.48 -7.37
CA HIS A 50 6.86 -9.11 -6.47
C HIS A 50 6.64 -10.62 -6.35
N TYR A 51 5.39 -11.07 -6.28
CA TYR A 51 5.04 -12.49 -6.19
C TYR A 51 4.93 -13.17 -7.56
N ASP A 52 4.17 -12.60 -8.48
CA ASP A 52 3.77 -13.27 -9.72
C ASP A 52 4.87 -13.22 -10.80
N VAL A 53 5.70 -12.17 -10.81
CA VAL A 53 6.77 -11.99 -11.81
C VAL A 53 8.10 -12.47 -11.26
N PHE A 54 8.43 -12.12 -10.02
CA PHE A 54 9.72 -12.43 -9.42
C PHE A 54 9.71 -13.67 -8.51
N GLY A 55 8.55 -14.27 -8.28
CA GLY A 55 8.42 -15.51 -7.51
C GLY A 55 8.63 -15.35 -6.00
N GLY A 56 8.64 -14.11 -5.49
CA GLY A 56 8.78 -13.84 -4.06
C GLY A 56 7.61 -14.40 -3.26
N LYS A 57 7.85 -14.68 -1.99
CA LYS A 57 6.82 -15.14 -1.04
C LYS A 57 6.54 -14.10 0.03
N ASN A 58 5.51 -14.35 0.81
CA ASN A 58 5.14 -13.50 1.94
C ASN A 58 6.35 -13.29 2.89
N GLY A 59 6.79 -12.05 3.07
CA GLY A 59 7.93 -11.68 3.90
C GLY A 59 9.31 -12.02 3.32
N GLU A 60 9.40 -12.59 2.11
CA GLU A 60 10.68 -12.85 1.45
C GLU A 60 11.26 -11.55 0.88
N MET A 61 12.53 -11.28 1.18
CA MET A 61 13.22 -10.09 0.67
C MET A 61 13.75 -10.37 -0.73
N LEU A 62 13.39 -9.51 -1.70
CA LEU A 62 13.96 -9.54 -3.04
C LEU A 62 14.83 -8.31 -3.29
N THR A 63 15.89 -8.50 -4.07
CA THR A 63 16.79 -7.43 -4.50
C THR A 63 16.45 -6.96 -5.91
N TYR A 64 16.59 -5.66 -6.15
CA TYR A 64 16.44 -5.03 -7.46
C TYR A 64 17.72 -4.25 -7.77
N PHE A 65 18.59 -4.84 -8.59
CA PHE A 65 19.90 -4.31 -8.95
C PHE A 65 19.90 -3.70 -10.35
N THR A 66 19.34 -4.41 -11.33
CA THR A 66 19.45 -4.06 -12.74
C THR A 66 18.38 -3.07 -13.20
N PHE A 67 18.62 -2.44 -14.35
CA PHE A 67 17.60 -1.62 -15.02
C PHE A 67 16.29 -2.38 -15.21
N ALA A 68 16.37 -3.61 -15.73
CA ALA A 68 15.21 -4.43 -16.06
C ALA A 68 14.38 -4.78 -14.81
N GLU A 69 15.05 -5.11 -13.70
CA GLU A 69 14.39 -5.40 -12.42
C GLU A 69 13.67 -4.17 -11.85
N LYS A 70 14.24 -2.98 -12.02
CA LYS A 70 13.67 -1.73 -11.49
C LYS A 70 12.63 -1.08 -12.40
N LEU A 71 12.54 -1.48 -13.68
CA LEU A 71 11.72 -0.79 -14.68
C LEU A 71 10.22 -0.74 -14.31
N GLY A 72 9.73 -1.75 -13.58
CA GLY A 72 8.33 -1.81 -13.12
C GLY A 72 8.04 -0.98 -11.86
N ILE A 73 9.04 -0.42 -11.21
CA ILE A 73 8.87 0.41 -10.02
C ILE A 73 8.56 1.84 -10.47
N LEU A 74 7.55 2.48 -9.88
CA LEU A 74 7.21 3.87 -10.20
C LEU A 74 8.33 4.83 -9.75
N THR A 75 8.83 5.64 -10.68
CA THR A 75 9.89 6.66 -10.44
C THR A 75 11.11 6.13 -9.69
N PRO A 76 11.76 5.03 -10.14
CA PRO A 76 12.83 4.42 -9.38
C PRO A 76 14.12 5.22 -9.49
N ASN A 77 14.95 5.17 -8.45
CA ASN A 77 16.33 5.61 -8.55
C ASN A 77 17.16 4.54 -9.29
N TYR A 78 17.83 4.95 -10.35
CA TYR A 78 18.66 4.04 -11.13
C TYR A 78 19.94 3.62 -10.40
N THR A 79 20.57 4.52 -9.66
CA THR A 79 21.89 4.37 -9.05
C THR A 79 21.91 3.47 -7.82
N THR A 80 20.90 3.54 -6.94
CA THR A 80 20.93 2.88 -5.63
C THR A 80 20.26 1.51 -5.71
N PRO A 81 20.92 0.39 -5.40
CA PRO A 81 20.28 -0.92 -5.31
C PRO A 81 19.12 -0.93 -4.30
N TYR A 82 18.04 -1.64 -4.61
CA TYR A 82 16.92 -1.78 -3.69
C TYR A 82 16.83 -3.21 -3.15
N ILE A 83 16.37 -3.31 -1.91
CA ILE A 83 15.82 -4.53 -1.33
C ILE A 83 14.44 -4.19 -0.79
N ALA A 84 13.45 -5.01 -1.09
CA ALA A 84 12.09 -4.81 -0.62
C ALA A 84 11.43 -6.15 -0.34
N THR A 85 10.42 -6.12 0.52
CA THR A 85 9.51 -7.24 0.76
C THR A 85 8.12 -6.70 1.02
N PHE A 86 7.14 -7.58 0.89
CA PHE A 86 5.76 -7.34 1.27
C PHE A 86 5.33 -8.44 2.23
N VAL A 87 4.71 -8.03 3.34
CA VAL A 87 4.25 -8.95 4.38
C VAL A 87 2.76 -8.77 4.65
N ASP A 88 2.00 -9.84 4.52
CA ASP A 88 0.67 -9.97 5.11
C ASP A 88 0.81 -10.55 6.53
N LEU A 89 0.68 -9.66 7.51
CA LEU A 89 0.77 -9.98 8.94
C LEU A 89 -0.38 -10.85 9.44
N LYS A 90 -1.49 -10.97 8.68
CA LYS A 90 -2.55 -11.93 9.01
C LYS A 90 -2.07 -13.36 8.78
N GLU A 91 -1.24 -13.56 7.76
CA GLU A 91 -0.68 -14.87 7.42
C GLU A 91 0.57 -15.17 8.25
N SER A 92 1.50 -14.22 8.37
CA SER A 92 2.77 -14.44 9.07
C SER A 92 2.68 -14.31 10.59
N GLY A 93 1.67 -13.59 11.11
CA GLY A 93 1.66 -13.16 12.51
C GLY A 93 2.72 -12.08 12.78
N PRO A 94 3.22 -11.97 14.03
CA PRO A 94 4.36 -11.10 14.35
C PRO A 94 5.57 -11.41 13.46
N PHE A 95 6.15 -10.37 12.86
CA PHE A 95 7.23 -10.50 11.89
C PHE A 95 8.45 -9.69 12.29
N VAL A 96 9.65 -10.25 12.18
CA VAL A 96 10.90 -9.56 12.53
C VAL A 96 11.70 -9.25 11.28
N ILE A 97 12.11 -8.00 11.14
CA ILE A 97 13.11 -7.57 10.16
C ILE A 97 14.44 -7.35 10.88
N GLU A 98 15.48 -8.05 10.44
CA GLU A 98 16.85 -7.82 10.88
C GLU A 98 17.58 -6.93 9.87
N VAL A 99 17.96 -5.73 10.30
CA VAL A 99 18.72 -4.77 9.50
C VAL A 99 20.20 -4.90 9.88
N PRO A 100 21.10 -5.19 8.92
CA PRO A 100 22.52 -5.24 9.20
C PRO A 100 23.10 -3.82 9.39
N LYS A 101 24.25 -3.74 10.06
CA LYS A 101 25.04 -2.50 10.12
C LYS A 101 25.43 -2.06 8.71
N GLY A 102 25.21 -0.79 8.38
CA GLY A 102 25.56 -0.26 7.08
C GLY A 102 24.88 1.06 6.73
N LEU A 103 25.25 1.60 5.58
CA LEU A 103 24.66 2.82 5.01
C LEU A 103 23.40 2.48 4.22
N ILE A 104 22.38 2.00 4.94
CA ILE A 104 21.06 1.71 4.38
C ILE A 104 20.14 2.90 4.69
N ALA A 105 19.25 3.21 3.74
CA ALA A 105 18.12 4.10 3.97
C ALA A 105 16.87 3.37 3.49
N GLY A 106 15.83 3.35 4.32
CA GLY A 106 14.57 2.70 4.00
C GLY A 106 13.52 2.99 5.06
N MET A 107 12.37 2.36 4.91
CA MET A 107 11.25 2.55 5.81
C MET A 107 10.34 1.32 5.81
N ILE A 108 9.56 1.18 6.88
CA ILE A 108 8.42 0.26 6.96
C ILE A 108 7.17 1.09 6.68
N LEU A 109 6.40 0.66 5.69
CA LEU A 109 5.14 1.30 5.30
C LEU A 109 3.96 0.38 5.60
N ASP A 110 2.80 0.97 5.87
CA ASP A 110 1.54 0.25 5.78
C ASP A 110 0.97 0.24 4.36
N ASN A 111 -0.18 -0.40 4.18
CA ASN A 111 -0.82 -0.52 2.87
C ASN A 111 -1.23 0.83 2.24
N TRP A 112 -1.37 1.89 3.03
CA TRP A 112 -1.67 3.24 2.57
C TRP A 112 -0.40 4.10 2.40
N GLN A 113 0.78 3.48 2.41
CA GLN A 113 2.09 4.13 2.32
C GLN A 113 2.36 5.11 3.47
N ARG A 114 1.73 4.93 4.64
CA ARG A 114 2.09 5.69 5.84
C ARG A 114 3.35 5.11 6.44
N VAL A 115 4.29 5.97 6.81
CA VAL A 115 5.55 5.55 7.45
C VAL A 115 5.26 5.10 8.87
N LEU A 116 5.60 3.84 9.17
CA LEU A 116 5.52 3.27 10.51
C LEU A 116 6.86 3.43 11.26
N ALA A 117 7.98 3.25 10.55
CA ALA A 117 9.32 3.47 11.06
C ALA A 117 10.30 3.68 9.91
N ASP A 118 11.31 4.53 10.12
CA ASP A 118 12.49 4.62 9.27
C ASP A 118 13.50 3.51 9.62
N LEU A 119 14.32 3.10 8.65
CA LEU A 119 15.35 2.07 8.78
C LEU A 119 16.73 2.62 8.39
N GLY A 120 17.78 2.07 9.00
CA GLY A 120 19.17 2.38 8.68
C GLY A 120 19.61 3.71 9.25
N VAL A 121 20.32 4.52 8.45
CA VAL A 121 21.02 5.74 8.92
C VAL A 121 20.09 6.75 9.59
N VAL A 122 18.86 6.87 9.08
CA VAL A 122 17.84 7.81 9.61
C VAL A 122 16.83 7.13 10.54
N GLY A 123 16.89 5.80 10.66
CA GLY A 123 16.04 5.03 11.55
C GLY A 123 16.54 4.97 12.99
N PRO A 124 15.79 4.33 13.90
CA PRO A 124 16.20 4.10 15.28
C PRO A 124 17.54 3.38 15.42
N ASP A 125 17.90 2.51 14.46
CA ASP A 125 19.19 1.79 14.46
C ASP A 125 20.40 2.66 14.10
N LYS A 126 20.20 3.87 13.53
CA LYS A 126 21.28 4.82 13.19
C LYS A 126 22.41 4.20 12.34
N GLY A 127 22.04 3.26 11.47
CA GLY A 127 22.96 2.51 10.60
C GLY A 127 23.85 1.52 11.35
N GLN A 128 23.62 1.28 12.65
CA GLN A 128 24.33 0.26 13.43
C GLN A 128 23.69 -1.12 13.33
N GLY A 129 22.57 -1.24 12.62
CA GLY A 129 21.79 -2.46 12.52
C GLY A 129 20.91 -2.69 13.75
N GLY A 130 19.90 -3.53 13.60
CA GLY A 130 18.90 -3.75 14.64
C GLY A 130 17.82 -4.74 14.22
N LYS A 131 16.96 -5.08 15.17
CA LYS A 131 15.79 -5.94 14.95
C LYS A 131 14.53 -5.12 15.15
N TYR A 132 13.63 -5.21 14.18
CA TYR A 132 12.35 -4.53 14.19
C TYR A 132 11.25 -5.58 14.24
N LEU A 133 10.52 -5.63 15.35
CA LEU A 133 9.33 -6.46 15.49
C LEU A 133 8.11 -5.69 14.99
N ILE A 134 7.46 -6.23 13.97
CA ILE A 134 6.23 -5.71 13.38
C ILE A 134 5.06 -6.55 13.88
N MET A 135 4.14 -5.91 14.58
CA MET A 135 2.97 -6.57 15.16
C MET A 135 1.75 -6.44 14.24
N PRO A 136 0.95 -7.51 14.07
CA PRO A 136 -0.33 -7.39 13.39
C PRO A 136 -1.26 -6.44 14.16
N PRO A 137 -2.17 -5.73 13.48
CA PRO A 137 -3.14 -4.88 14.16
C PRO A 137 -4.01 -5.71 15.11
N GLY A 138 -4.33 -5.15 16.28
CA GLY A 138 -5.16 -5.81 17.30
C GLY A 138 -4.41 -6.72 18.26
N TYR A 139 -3.08 -6.86 18.13
CA TYR A 139 -2.26 -7.48 19.17
C TYR A 139 -2.07 -6.52 20.34
N GLY A 140 -2.13 -7.07 21.56
CA GLY A 140 -1.88 -6.33 22.80
C GLY A 140 -0.40 -5.98 22.99
N PRO A 141 -0.06 -5.25 24.07
CA PRO A 141 1.32 -4.94 24.39
C PRO A 141 2.17 -6.22 24.49
N VAL A 142 3.35 -6.19 23.89
CA VAL A 142 4.34 -7.26 23.96
C VAL A 142 5.31 -6.91 25.08
N GLU A 143 5.48 -7.80 26.05
CA GLU A 143 6.52 -7.65 27.07
C GLU A 143 7.90 -7.80 26.40
N ALA A 144 8.80 -6.86 26.72
CA ALA A 144 10.14 -6.77 26.15
C ALA A 144 11.14 -7.68 26.87
#